data_AF-A0A6P0XFW2-F1
#
_entry.id   AF-A0A6P0XFW2-F1
#
_cell.length_a   1.000
_cell.length_b   1.000
_cell.length_c   1.000
_cell.angle_alpha   90.00
_cell.angle_beta   90.00
_cell.angle_gamma   90.00
#
_symmetry.space_group_name_H-M   'P 1'
#
loop_
_entity.id
_entity.type
_entity.pdbx_description
1 polymer ?
#
loop_
_entity_poly.entity_id
_entity_poly.type
_entity_poly.pdbx_seq_one_letter_code
_entity_poly.pdbx_strand_id
1 'polypeptide(L)' 'IEHDAFQCGYCTPGQIVSAVGLLAETQPKSDREIREGMSGNLCRCGAYHHIVAAVREVVEKTENAAI' A
#
# COMPACT_ATOMS: atom_id res chain seq x y z
N ILE A 1 9.14 -1.46 -6.56
CA ILE A 1 10.59 -1.10 -6.62
C ILE A 1 10.73 0.41 -6.73
N GLU A 2 9.96 1.07 -7.59
CA GLU A 2 9.98 2.54 -7.80
C GLU A 2 9.92 3.38 -6.53
N HIS A 3 9.25 2.91 -5.47
CA HIS A 3 9.11 3.64 -4.20
C HIS A 3 10.02 3.16 -3.07
N ASP A 4 10.88 2.17 -3.29
CA ASP A 4 11.68 1.53 -2.22
C ASP A 4 10.82 1.05 -1.03
N ALA A 5 9.63 0.51 -1.33
CA ALA A 5 8.64 0.02 -0.36
C ALA A 5 9.03 -1.28 0.37
N PHE A 6 10.32 -1.61 0.45
CA PHE A 6 10.83 -2.77 1.17
C PHE A 6 12.29 -2.53 1.59
N GLN A 7 12.72 -3.23 2.65
CA GLN A 7 14.14 -3.36 3.01
C GLN A 7 14.49 -4.84 3.13
N CYS A 8 14.30 -5.46 4.31
CA CYS A 8 14.56 -6.90 4.49
C CYS A 8 13.57 -7.81 3.75
N GLY A 9 12.46 -7.27 3.25
CA GLY A 9 11.45 -8.02 2.49
C GLY A 9 10.51 -8.89 3.32
N TYR A 10 10.76 -9.09 4.63
CA TYR A 10 9.98 -10.04 5.44
C TYR A 10 8.48 -9.72 5.49
N CYS A 11 8.12 -8.44 5.64
CA CYS A 11 6.72 -8.02 5.67
C CYS A 11 6.11 -7.86 4.27
N THR A 12 6.91 -7.84 3.20
CA THR A 12 6.46 -7.46 1.86
C THR A 12 5.33 -8.33 1.32
N PRO A 13 5.32 -9.68 1.50
CA PRO A 13 4.18 -10.50 1.06
C PRO A 13 2.86 -10.10 1.74
N GLY A 14 2.87 -9.85 3.06
CA GLY A 14 1.68 -9.40 3.79
C GLY A 14 1.20 -8.02 3.33
N GLN A 15 2.14 -7.09 3.12
CA GLN A 15 1.82 -5.77 2.58
C GLN A 15 1.18 -5.84 1.20
N ILE A 16 1.65 -6.71 0.30
CA ILE A 16 1.07 -6.87 -1.05
C ILE A 16 -0.36 -7.42 -0.94
N VAL A 17 -0.57 -8.50 -0.18
CA VAL A 17 -1.89 -9.13 -0.07
C VAL A 17 -2.91 -8.17 0.54
N SER A 18 -2.55 -7.46 1.61
CA SER A 18 -3.45 -6.49 2.22
C SER A 18 -3.70 -5.26 1.36
N ALA A 19 -2.71 -4.80 0.58
CA ALA A 19 -2.93 -3.70 -0.38
C ALA A 19 -3.92 -4.11 -1.47
N VAL A 20 -3.81 -5.33 -1.99
CA VAL A 20 -4.77 -5.87 -2.97
C VAL A 20 -6.18 -5.95 -2.37
N GLY A 21 -6.31 -6.48 -1.15
CA GLY A 21 -7.60 -6.53 -0.45
C GLY A 21 -8.20 -5.13 -0.22
N LEU A 22 -7.38 -4.19 0.24
CA LEU A 22 -7.77 -2.79 0.43
C LEU A 22 -8.32 -2.15 -0.86
N LEU A 23 -7.62 -2.35 -1.98
CA LEU A 23 -8.03 -1.83 -3.29
C LEU A 23 -9.34 -2.46 -3.78
N ALA A 24 -9.53 -3.76 -3.53
CA ALA A 24 -10.73 -4.48 -3.94
C ALA A 24 -11.98 -4.12 -3.11
N GLU A 25 -11.80 -3.82 -1.82
CA GLU A 25 -12.92 -3.65 -0.89
C GLU A 25 -13.33 -2.19 -0.68
N THR A 26 -12.38 -1.25 -0.60
CA THR A 26 -12.68 0.11 -0.13
C THR A 26 -12.28 1.24 -1.08
N GLN A 27 -11.32 1.01 -1.99
CA GLN A 27 -10.76 2.05 -2.88
C GLN A 27 -10.41 3.35 -2.11
N PRO A 28 -9.37 3.31 -1.26
CA PRO A 28 -9.06 4.41 -0.34
C PRO A 28 -8.81 5.73 -1.09
N LYS A 29 -9.29 6.85 -0.55
CA LYS A 29 -9.20 8.19 -1.16
C LYS A 29 -8.19 9.11 -0.49
N SER A 30 -7.47 8.63 0.50
CA SER A 30 -6.45 9.41 1.20
C SER A 30 -5.37 8.54 1.85
N ASP A 31 -4.21 9.13 2.14
CA ASP A 31 -3.13 8.46 2.88
C ASP A 31 -3.56 7.96 4.24
N ARG A 32 -4.48 8.67 4.89
CA ARG A 32 -5.02 8.26 6.17
C ARG A 32 -5.77 6.93 6.03
N GLU A 33 -6.58 6.78 4.99
CA GLU A 33 -7.31 5.55 4.71
C GLU A 33 -6.38 4.41 4.28
N ILE A 34 -5.35 4.72 3.48
CA ILE A 34 -4.30 3.74 3.14
C ILE A 34 -3.61 3.26 4.42
N ARG A 35 -3.18 4.16 5.30
CA ARG A 35 -2.50 3.78 6.56
C ARG A 35 -3.39 2.95 7.46
N GLU A 36 -4.66 3.33 7.61
CA GLU A 36 -5.62 2.62 8.44
C GLU A 36 -5.88 1.21 7.88
N GLY A 37 -6.15 1.10 6.58
CA GLY A 37 -6.39 -0.18 5.92
C GLY A 37 -5.18 -1.11 5.91
N MET A 38 -3.96 -0.54 5.94
CA MET A 38 -2.71 -1.30 5.98
C MET A 38 -2.20 -1.56 7.40
N SER A 39 -2.86 -1.03 8.44
CA SER A 39 -2.37 -1.04 9.84
C SER A 39 -2.14 -2.43 10.44
N GLY A 40 -2.80 -3.46 9.91
CA GLY A 40 -2.60 -4.86 10.30
C GLY A 40 -1.27 -5.47 9.88
N ASN A 41 -0.48 -4.80 9.03
CA ASN A 41 0.79 -5.32 8.53
C ASN A 41 1.99 -4.58 9.11
N LEU A 42 2.66 -5.23 10.06
CA LEU A 42 3.82 -4.65 10.74
C LEU A 42 5.10 -4.75 9.90
N CYS A 43 5.84 -3.65 9.83
CA CYS A 43 7.15 -3.53 9.23
C CYS A 43 8.19 -3.15 10.29
N ARG A 44 9.15 -4.03 10.54
CA ARG A 44 10.24 -3.76 11.50
C ARG A 44 11.30 -2.80 10.96
N CYS A 45 11.46 -2.77 9.64
CA CYS A 45 12.41 -1.90 8.95
C CYS A 45 11.99 -0.43 8.89
N GLY A 46 10.71 -0.12 9.17
CA GLY A 46 10.19 1.25 9.15
C GLY A 46 9.87 1.80 7.76
N ALA A 47 9.65 0.94 6.75
CA ALA A 47 9.40 1.34 5.37
C ALA A 47 7.97 1.90 5.10
N TYR A 48 7.18 2.22 6.13
CA TYR A 48 5.75 2.53 5.99
C TYR A 48 5.45 3.71 5.05
N HIS A 49 6.24 4.78 5.08
CA HIS A 49 6.02 5.92 4.19
C HIS A 49 6.15 5.53 2.71
N HIS A 50 7.12 4.67 2.39
CA HIS A 50 7.36 4.13 1.05
C HIS A 50 6.26 3.15 0.62
N ILE A 51 5.77 2.32 1.55
CA ILE A 51 4.63 1.42 1.30
C ILE A 51 3.37 2.23 0.98
N VAL A 52 3.07 3.29 1.75
CA VAL A 52 1.92 4.17 1.48
C VAL A 52 2.06 4.87 0.12
N ALA A 53 3.26 5.33 -0.23
CA ALA A 53 3.52 5.92 -1.54
C ALA A 53 3.26 4.94 -2.70
N ALA A 54 3.73 3.69 -2.56
CA ALA A 54 3.50 2.64 -3.55
C ALA A 54 2.00 2.31 -3.73
N VAL A 55 1.25 2.19 -2.63
CA VAL A 55 -0.19 1.91 -2.71
C VAL A 55 -0.95 3.07 -3.34
N ARG A 56 -0.61 4.32 -2.98
CA ARG A 56 -1.25 5.52 -3.54
C ARG A 56 -1.11 5.60 -5.06
N GLU A 57 0.09 5.35 -5.59
CA GLU A 57 0.30 5.35 -7.04
C GLU A 57 -0.61 4.32 -7.74
N VAL A 58 -0.81 3.15 -7.14
CA VAL A 58 -1.70 2.13 -7.70
C VAL A 58 -3.17 2.56 -7.64
N VAL A 59 -3.60 3.23 -6.56
CA VAL A 59 -4.94 3.83 -6.47
C VAL A 59 -5.15 4.80 -7.62
N GLU A 60 -4.23 5.76 -7.81
CA GLU A 60 -4.31 6.76 -8.87
C GLU A 60 -4.32 6.13 -10.26
N LYS A 61 -3.46 5.13 -10.52
CA LYS A 61 -3.45 4.38 -11.79
C LYS A 61 -4.76 3.63 -12.03
N THR A 62 -5.34 3.03 -11.01
CA THR A 62 -6.60 2.28 -11.12
C THR A 62 -7.77 3.22 -11.40
N GLU A 63 -7.81 4.39 -10.78
CA GLU A 63 -8.81 5.42 -11.06
C GLU A 63 -8.69 5.93 -12.51
N ASN A 64 -7.46 6.22 -12.95
CA ASN A 64 -7.22 6.68 -14.32
C ASN A 64 -7.56 5.63 -15.39
N ALA A 65 -7.41 4.34 -15.08
CA ALA A 65 -7.76 3.25 -16.00
C ALA A 65 -9.28 2.98 -16.09
N ALA A 66 -10.07 3.51 -15.15
CA ALA A 66 -11.52 3.40 -15.14
C ALA A 66 -12.24 4.54 -15.89
N ILE A 67 -11.48 5.50 -16.42
CA ILE A 67 -11.93 6.64 -17.25
C ILE A 67 -11.62 6.34 -18.72
#